data_AF-A0A1I3T0J1-F1
#
_entry.id   AF-A0A1I3T0J1-F1
#
_cell.length_a   1.000
_cell.length_b   1.000
_cell.length_c   1.000
_cell.angle_alpha   90.00
_cell.angle_beta   90.00
_cell.angle_gamma   90.00
#
_symmetry.space_group_name_H-M   'P 1'
#
loop_
_entity.id
_entity.type
_entity.pdbx_description
1 polymer ?
#
loop_
_entity_poly.entity_id
_entity_poly.type
_entity_poly.pdbx_seq_one_letter_code
_entity_poly.pdbx_strand_id
1 'polypeptide(L)'
;MNIGDKVTWKHHAKGKHKDLTGKVIAEIAPDEDGFTKLFLVDKLSLSRIQFEKGVKTYRRLLVEVERGGKSTLSDFYAPNADSVKLA
;
A
#
# COMPACT_ATOMS: atom_id res chain seq x y z
N MET A 1 6.74 6.01 -10.93
CA MET A 1 5.39 5.48 -10.66
C MET A 1 4.52 6.62 -10.24
N ASN A 2 3.35 6.73 -10.86
CA ASN A 2 2.43 7.83 -10.71
C ASN A 2 1.18 7.37 -9.95
N ILE A 3 0.45 8.33 -9.39
CA ILE A 3 -0.87 8.07 -8.82
C ILE A 3 -1.77 7.54 -9.94
N GLY A 4 -2.44 6.43 -9.69
CA GLY A 4 -3.28 5.74 -10.66
C GLY A 4 -2.64 4.49 -11.28
N ASP A 5 -1.31 4.37 -11.24
CA ASP A 5 -0.61 3.21 -11.81
C ASP A 5 -0.95 1.94 -11.03
N LYS A 6 -1.04 0.81 -11.74
CA LYS A 6 -1.04 -0.52 -11.12
C LYS A 6 0.40 -0.99 -10.95
N VAL A 7 0.72 -1.43 -9.74
CA VAL A 7 2.07 -1.84 -9.35
C VAL A 7 2.03 -3.20 -8.67
N THR A 8 3.08 -3.98 -8.90
CA THR A 8 3.27 -5.30 -8.29
C THR A 8 4.53 -5.31 -7.42
N TRP A 9 4.45 -5.91 -6.24
CA TRP A 9 5.60 -6.08 -5.34
C TRP A 9 5.53 -7.42 -4.60
N LYS A 10 6.70 -7.84 -4.11
CA LYS A 10 6.80 -9.00 -3.22
C LYS A 10 6.38 -8.60 -1.81
N HIS A 11 5.25 -9.10 -1.37
CA HIS A 11 4.82 -8.99 0.01
C HIS A 11 5.26 -10.24 0.79
N HIS A 12 5.91 -10.02 1.92
CA HIS A 12 6.28 -11.09 2.83
C HIS A 12 5.31 -11.12 4.00
N ALA A 13 4.47 -12.15 4.05
CA ALA A 13 3.56 -12.40 5.16
C ALA A 13 3.70 -13.84 5.65
N LYS A 14 3.91 -14.02 6.95
CA LYS A 14 3.96 -15.33 7.61
C LYS A 14 4.89 -16.35 6.93
N GLY A 15 6.09 -15.91 6.51
CA GLY A 15 7.09 -16.80 5.89
C GLY A 15 6.78 -17.19 4.43
N LYS A 16 5.75 -16.60 3.82
CA LYS A 16 5.42 -16.80 2.41
C LYS A 16 5.65 -15.50 1.64
N HIS A 17 6.31 -15.62 0.49
CA HIS A 17 6.41 -14.56 -0.49
C HIS A 17 5.20 -14.66 -1.41
N LYS A 18 4.41 -13.58 -1.49
CA LYS A 18 3.32 -13.47 -2.44
C LYS A 18 3.50 -12.18 -3.23
N ASP A 19 3.32 -12.26 -4.54
CA ASP A 19 3.19 -11.06 -5.35
C ASP A 19 1.82 -10.45 -5.11
N LEU A 20 1.81 -9.19 -4.69
CA LEU A 20 0.59 -8.39 -4.58
C LEU A 20 0.61 -7.35 -5.68
N THR A 21 -0.56 -7.15 -6.28
CA THR A 21 -0.79 -6.12 -7.30
C THR A 21 -1.89 -5.19 -6.79
N GLY A 22 -1.67 -3.88 -6.91
CA GLY A 22 -2.64 -2.88 -6.49
C GLY A 22 -2.44 -1.55 -7.19
N LYS A 23 -3.34 -0.61 -6.93
CA LYS A 23 -3.33 0.72 -7.52
C LYS A 23 -2.66 1.73 -6.60
N VAL A 24 -1.72 2.52 -7.10
CA VAL A 24 -1.10 3.61 -6.35
C VAL A 24 -2.13 4.72 -6.15
N ILE A 25 -2.38 5.09 -4.90
CA ILE A 25 -3.33 6.17 -4.54
C ILE A 25 -2.65 7.39 -3.94
N ALA A 26 -1.46 7.22 -3.36
CA ALA A 26 -0.65 8.33 -2.88
C ALA A 26 0.83 7.95 -2.82
N GLU A 27 1.68 8.96 -2.76
CA GLU A 27 3.10 8.82 -2.43
C GLU A 27 3.31 9.21 -0.97
N ILE A 28 4.16 8.47 -0.26
CA ILE A 28 4.57 8.75 1.12
C ILE A 28 6.05 9.12 1.06
N ALA A 29 6.37 10.38 1.35
CA ALA A 29 7.74 10.86 1.33
C ALA A 29 8.59 10.20 2.43
N PRO A 30 9.93 10.20 2.29
CA PRO A 30 10.80 9.97 3.44
C PRO A 30 10.43 10.90 4.59
N ASP A 31 10.58 10.41 5.82
CA ASP A 31 10.25 11.13 7.05
C ASP A 31 8.76 11.50 7.22
N GLU A 32 7.88 10.92 6.39
CA GLU A 32 6.43 11.06 6.49
C GLU A 32 5.79 9.76 7.02
N ASP A 33 4.82 9.92 7.93
CA ASP A 33 3.98 8.81 8.37
C ASP A 33 2.91 8.51 7.32
N GLY A 34 2.91 7.28 6.79
CA GLY A 34 1.94 6.82 5.80
C GLY A 34 0.48 6.89 6.27
N PHE A 35 0.24 6.88 7.59
CA PHE A 35 -1.11 7.06 8.14
C PHE A 35 -1.70 8.43 7.82
N THR A 36 -0.87 9.45 7.62
CA THR A 36 -1.35 10.78 7.18
C THR A 36 -1.97 10.74 5.79
N LYS A 37 -1.61 9.78 4.95
CA LYS A 37 -2.22 9.61 3.63
C LYS A 37 -3.56 8.87 3.67
N LEU A 38 -3.89 8.24 4.80
CA LEU A 38 -5.16 7.50 4.95
C LEU A 38 -6.37 8.41 5.13
N PHE A 39 -6.19 9.70 5.47
CA PHE A 39 -7.29 10.68 5.45
C PHE A 39 -7.92 10.85 4.05
N LEU A 40 -7.21 10.43 3.00
CA LEU A 40 -7.74 10.37 1.63
C LEU A 40 -8.75 9.24 1.42
N VAL A 41 -8.87 8.31 2.37
CA VAL A 41 -9.72 7.12 2.29
C VAL A 41 -10.79 7.19 3.38
N ASP A 42 -12.03 7.47 3.00
CA ASP A 42 -13.13 7.60 3.95
C ASP A 42 -13.45 6.28 4.67
N LYS A 43 -13.77 6.37 5.97
CA LYS A 43 -14.20 5.25 6.84
C LYS A 43 -13.31 4.00 6.80
N LEU A 44 -12.00 4.20 6.86
CA LEU A 44 -11.04 3.10 6.89
C LEU A 44 -11.01 2.39 8.25
N SER A 45 -11.31 1.10 8.28
CA SER A 45 -11.06 0.25 9.44
C SER A 45 -9.57 -0.11 9.55
N LEU A 46 -9.03 -0.10 10.77
CA LEU A 46 -7.63 -0.44 11.05
C LEU A 46 -7.23 -1.82 10.52
N SER A 47 -8.17 -2.77 10.45
CA SER A 47 -7.89 -4.13 9.94
C SER A 47 -7.57 -4.18 8.44
N ARG A 48 -7.84 -3.09 7.71
CA ARG A 48 -7.53 -2.95 6.27
C ARG A 48 -6.15 -2.35 6.03
N ILE A 49 -5.49 -1.87 7.08
CA ILE A 49 -4.14 -1.27 6.99
C ILE A 49 -3.12 -2.38 7.20
N GLN A 50 -2.29 -2.63 6.18
CA GLN A 50 -1.33 -3.72 6.15
C GLN A 50 0.11 -3.20 6.26
N PHE A 51 0.28 -2.05 6.91
CA PHE A 51 1.56 -1.43 7.21
C PHE A 51 1.52 -0.77 8.59
N GLU A 52 2.69 -0.61 9.19
CA GLU A 52 2.84 -0.03 10.53
C GLU A 52 2.85 1.51 10.50
N LYS A 53 2.49 2.10 11.65
CA LYS A 53 2.64 3.54 11.89
C LYS A 53 4.12 3.94 11.92
N GLY A 54 4.38 5.20 11.62
CA GLY A 54 5.70 5.79 11.76
C GLY A 54 6.37 6.15 10.45
N VAL A 55 7.43 6.94 10.62
CA VAL A 55 8.26 7.46 9.54
C VAL A 55 9.26 6.40 9.07
N LYS A 56 9.61 6.45 7.79
CA LYS A 56 10.67 5.63 7.19
C LYS A 56 11.62 6.56 6.46
N THR A 57 12.90 6.17 6.41
CA THR A 57 13.95 6.92 5.71
C THR A 57 13.89 6.79 4.19
N TYR A 58 13.01 5.93 3.69
CA TYR A 58 12.82 5.67 2.27
C TYR A 58 11.39 6.00 1.84
N ARG A 59 11.26 6.34 0.56
CA ARG A 59 9.98 6.63 -0.08
C ARG A 59 9.11 5.38 -0.14
N ARG A 60 7.82 5.53 0.15
CA ARG A 60 6.82 4.48 0.02
C ARG A 60 5.70 4.90 -0.91
N LEU A 61 4.96 3.94 -1.43
CA LEU A 61 3.71 4.19 -2.17
C LEU A 61 2.55 3.69 -1.33
N LEU A 62 1.50 4.50 -1.17
CA LEU A 62 0.24 4.01 -0.65
C LEU A 62 -0.49 3.31 -1.79
N VAL A 63 -0.69 2.00 -1.63
CA VAL A 63 -1.27 1.14 -2.66
C VAL A 63 -2.55 0.49 -2.15
N GLU A 64 -3.62 0.64 -2.92
CA GLU A 64 -4.90 -0.02 -2.70
C GLU A 64 -4.96 -1.36 -3.41
N VAL A 65 -5.29 -2.43 -2.69
CA VAL A 65 -5.44 -3.80 -3.20
C VAL A 65 -6.87 -4.26 -2.95
N GLU A 66 -7.64 -4.46 -4.01
CA GLU A 66 -9.00 -5.00 -3.90
C GLU A 66 -8.96 -6.43 -3.33
N ARG A 67 -9.81 -6.73 -2.35
CA ARG A 67 -9.95 -8.11 -1.86
C ARG A 67 -10.66 -8.93 -2.92
N GLY A 68 -10.04 -10.03 -3.35
CA GLY A 68 -10.68 -10.97 -4.27
C GLY A 68 -11.98 -11.56 -3.68
N GLY A 69 -12.91 -11.94 -4.57
CA GLY A 69 -14.19 -12.54 -4.22
C GLY A 69 -15.36 -11.54 -4.28
N LYS A 70 -16.41 -11.75 -3.47
CA LYS A 70 -17.62 -10.90 -3.44
C LYS A 70 -17.48 -9.63 -2.59
N SER A 71 -16.29 -9.34 -2.09
CA SER A 71 -16.03 -8.21 -1.21
C SER A 71 -15.73 -6.96 -2.02
N THR A 72 -16.41 -5.85 -1.72
CA THR A 72 -16.08 -4.51 -2.26
C THR A 72 -15.01 -3.79 -1.45
N LEU A 73 -14.42 -4.46 -0.45
CA LEU A 73 -13.39 -3.90 0.41
C LEU A 73 -12.00 -4.04 -0.21
N SER A 74 -11.17 -3.04 0.03
CA SER A 74 -9.74 -3.03 -0.33
C SER A 74 -8.85 -3.02 0.90
N ASP A 75 -7.68 -3.65 0.81
CA ASP A 75 -6.60 -3.51 1.79
C ASP A 75 -5.57 -2.48 1.31
N PHE A 76 -4.91 -1.82 2.24
CA PHE A 76 -3.96 -0.74 1.96
C PHE A 76 -2.57 -1.13 2.43
N TYR A 77 -1.62 -1.01 1.52
CA TYR A 77 -0.23 -1.36 1.74
C TYR A 77 0.67 -0.15 1.49
N ALA A 78 1.83 -0.14 2.13
CA ALA A 78 2.86 0.88 1.94
C ALA A 78 4.21 0.28 1.53
N PRO A 79 4.32 -0.38 0.36
CA PRO A 79 5.59 -0.94 -0.11
C PRO A 79 6.64 0.15 -0.36
N ASN A 80 7.91 -0.26 -0.33
CA ASN A 80 9.03 0.60 -0.76
C ASN A 80 8.90 0.89 -2.26
N ALA A 81 8.93 2.18 -2.61
CA ALA A 81 8.80 2.67 -3.99
C ALA A 81 9.89 2.15 -4.94
N ASP A 82 11.06 1.76 -4.41
CA ASP A 82 12.15 1.21 -5.23
C ASP A 82 12.03 -0.31 -5.46
N SER A 83 11.17 -1.00 -4.70
CA SER A 83 10.98 -2.46 -4.76
C SER A 83 9.79 -2.92 -5.60
N VAL A 84 8.99 -1.97 -6.07
CA VAL A 84 7.76 -2.19 -6.84
C VAL A 84 8.05 -2.17 -8.34
N LYS A 85 7.24 -2.87 -9.13
CA LYS A 85 7.28 -2.88 -10.60
C LYS A 85 5.94 -2.44 -11.17
N LEU A 86 5.93 -1.83 -12.36
CA LEU A 86 4.67 -1.60 -13.09
C LEU A 86 4.06 -2.96 -13.47
N ALA A 87 2.75 -3.07 -13.29
CA ALA A 87 1.97 -4.28 -13.56
C ALA A 87 1.41 -4.30 -14.99
#